data_AF-A0A510DXY5-F1
#
_entry.id   AF-A0A510DXY5-F1
#
_cell.length_a   1.000
_cell.length_b   1.000
_cell.length_c   1.000
_cell.angle_alpha   90.00
_cell.angle_beta   90.00
_cell.angle_gamma   90.00
#
_symmetry.space_group_name_H-M   'P 1'
#
loop_
_entity.id
_entity.type
_entity.pdbx_description
1 polymer ?
#
loop_
_entity_poly.entity_id
_entity_poly.type
_entity_poly.pdbx_seq_one_letter_code
_entity_poly.pdbx_strand_id
1 'polypeptide(L)'
;MELKHEIKSNFKINENTEFSEVVNYKDGKLMSVLDSLTFNLDNSRIGISVSRDENGNLKIAILNVVKDVKTGNEVAERQVTSFIIDPQGRKVTYTEASFNKPKGVSPHKSVEEKLKNVDEIIKKSINERENYVKTLFNEAKINTKVFNIDTGSEENTRTDEKEA
;
A
#
# COMPACT_ATOMS: atom_id res chain seq x y z
N MET A 1 -9.03 -22.18 2.70
CA MET A 1 -7.96 -21.46 1.99
C MET A 1 -7.13 -20.75 3.04
N GLU A 2 -5.93 -21.25 3.28
CA GLU A 2 -5.01 -20.70 4.26
C GLU A 2 -4.03 -19.75 3.56
N LEU A 3 -3.96 -18.52 4.04
CA LEU A 3 -2.98 -17.52 3.61
C LEU A 3 -2.00 -17.35 4.76
N LYS A 4 -0.70 -17.33 4.46
CA LYS A 4 0.36 -17.08 5.44
C LYS A 4 1.37 -16.11 4.85
N HIS A 5 1.73 -15.09 5.63
CA HIS A 5 2.77 -14.12 5.31
C HIS A 5 3.93 -14.33 6.29
N GLU A 6 5.16 -14.30 5.79
CA GLU A 6 6.37 -14.53 6.60
C GLU A 6 7.41 -13.46 6.27
N ILE A 7 7.86 -12.71 7.28
CA ILE A 7 9.01 -11.82 7.13
C ILE A 7 10.26 -12.69 7.16
N LYS A 8 10.92 -12.86 6.01
CA LYS A 8 12.17 -13.63 5.93
C LYS A 8 13.38 -12.81 6.33
N SER A 9 13.34 -11.51 6.05
CA SER A 9 14.41 -10.59 6.41
C SER A 9 13.81 -9.22 6.69
N ASN A 10 14.34 -8.55 7.71
CA ASN A 10 14.12 -7.13 7.93
C ASN A 10 15.37 -6.55 8.59
N PHE A 11 15.96 -5.53 7.97
CA PHE A 11 17.08 -4.80 8.54
C PHE A 11 17.10 -3.33 8.10
N LYS A 12 17.64 -2.49 8.98
CA LYS A 12 17.93 -1.10 8.64
C LYS A 12 19.22 -1.03 7.82
N ILE A 13 19.17 -0.32 6.70
CA ILE A 13 20.36 0.05 5.92
C ILE A 13 21.02 1.27 6.55
N ASN A 14 20.22 2.25 6.99
CA ASN A 14 20.65 3.42 7.76
C ASN A 14 19.50 3.92 8.65
N GLU A 15 19.68 5.05 9.34
CA GLU A 15 18.70 5.64 10.26
C GLU A 15 17.31 5.86 9.63
N ASN A 16 17.28 6.13 8.33
CA ASN A 16 16.07 6.51 7.59
C ASN A 16 15.66 5.45 6.56
N THR A 17 16.42 4.37 6.37
CA THR A 17 16.18 3.40 5.29
C THR A 17 16.13 1.98 5.84
N GLU A 18 15.06 1.26 5.50
CA GLU A 18 14.80 -0.12 5.94
C GLU A 18 14.49 -1.01 4.74
N PHE A 19 15.04 -2.22 4.74
CA PHE A 19 14.72 -3.27 3.80
C PHE A 19 13.91 -4.36 4.51
N SER A 20 12.89 -4.89 3.83
CA SER A 20 12.16 -6.08 4.28
C SER A 20 11.86 -7.03 3.11
N GLU A 21 12.04 -8.33 3.33
CA GLU A 21 11.58 -9.40 2.44
C GLU A 21 10.40 -10.13 3.10
N VAL A 22 9.26 -10.12 2.42
CA VAL A 22 8.03 -10.79 2.87
C VAL A 22 7.65 -11.87 1.88
N VAL A 23 7.51 -13.09 2.36
CA VAL A 23 7.12 -14.25 1.56
C VAL A 23 5.66 -14.58 1.82
N ASN A 24 4.90 -14.76 0.73
CA ASN A 24 3.47 -15.02 0.77
C ASN A 24 3.20 -16.45 0.33
N TYR A 25 2.48 -17.20 1.16
CA TYR A 25 2.06 -18.57 0.89
C TYR A 25 0.55 -18.67 0.81
N LYS A 26 0.07 -19.59 -0.04
CA LYS A 26 -1.32 -20.00 -0.13
C LYS A 26 -1.40 -21.51 -0.09
N ASP A 27 -2.14 -22.03 0.89
CA ASP A 27 -2.31 -23.47 1.10
C ASP A 27 -0.95 -24.21 1.13
N GLY A 28 0.04 -23.62 1.81
CA GLY A 28 1.41 -24.12 1.94
C GLY A 28 2.33 -23.92 0.74
N LYS A 29 1.83 -23.41 -0.39
CA LYS A 29 2.61 -23.14 -1.60
C LYS A 29 3.08 -21.70 -1.66
N LEU A 30 4.34 -21.49 -2.05
CA LEU A 30 4.89 -20.16 -2.28
C LEU A 30 4.15 -19.50 -3.43
N MET A 31 3.57 -18.32 -3.20
CA MET A 31 2.82 -17.57 -4.21
C MET A 31 3.60 -16.36 -4.75
N SER A 32 4.30 -15.68 -3.84
CA SER A 32 5.16 -14.57 -4.20
C SER A 32 6.14 -14.21 -3.09
N VAL A 33 7.23 -13.58 -3.50
CA VAL A 33 8.18 -12.89 -2.62
C VAL A 33 8.06 -11.39 -2.89
N LEU A 34 7.88 -10.59 -1.84
CA LEU A 34 7.81 -9.14 -1.89
C LEU A 34 9.05 -8.56 -1.22
N ASP A 35 9.90 -7.93 -2.00
CA ASP A 35 11.00 -7.12 -1.48
C ASP A 35 10.53 -5.68 -1.35
N SER A 36 10.76 -5.06 -0.22
CA SER A 36 10.37 -3.67 0.03
C SER A 36 11.54 -2.88 0.61
N LEU A 37 11.78 -1.71 0.02
CA LEU A 37 12.72 -0.71 0.50
C LEU A 37 11.93 0.52 0.92
N THR A 38 12.06 0.92 2.19
CA THR A 38 11.34 2.05 2.77
C THR A 38 12.33 3.14 3.18
N PHE A 39 12.05 4.37 2.76
CA PHE A 39 12.75 5.59 3.15
C PHE A 39 11.82 6.44 4.01
N ASN A 40 12.23 6.77 5.21
CA ASN A 40 11.54 7.68 6.11
C ASN A 40 12.18 9.06 6.00
N LEU A 41 11.34 10.08 5.83
CA LEU A 41 11.66 11.50 5.80
C LEU A 41 10.81 12.18 6.89
N ASP A 42 11.15 13.41 7.28
CA ASP A 42 10.54 14.10 8.44
C ASP A 42 9.01 14.01 8.53
N ASN A 43 8.34 14.15 7.38
CA ASN A 43 6.87 14.09 7.27
C ASN A 43 6.41 13.15 6.14
N SER A 44 7.30 12.33 5.58
CA SER A 44 6.97 11.49 4.44
C SER A 44 7.65 10.14 4.54
N ARG A 45 7.09 9.15 3.87
CA ARG A 45 7.66 7.82 3.72
C ARG A 45 7.52 7.39 2.28
N ILE A 46 8.62 6.99 1.68
CA ILE A 46 8.66 6.43 0.32
C ILE A 46 8.89 4.93 0.45
N GLY A 47 8.05 4.13 -0.18
CA GLY A 47 8.19 2.68 -0.25
C GLY A 47 8.33 2.24 -1.69
N ILE A 48 9.42 1.54 -2.01
CA ILE A 48 9.59 0.84 -3.28
C ILE A 48 9.39 -0.63 -2.98
N SER A 49 8.54 -1.33 -3.73
CA SER A 49 8.30 -2.75 -3.51
C SER A 49 8.24 -3.50 -4.83
N VAL A 50 8.84 -4.68 -4.86
CA VAL A 50 8.90 -5.54 -6.04
C VAL A 50 8.41 -6.93 -5.63
N SER A 51 7.39 -7.43 -6.32
CA SER A 51 6.83 -8.75 -6.08
C SER A 51 7.25 -9.70 -7.19
N ARG A 52 7.77 -10.87 -6.82
CA ARG A 52 8.23 -11.94 -7.72
C ARG A 52 7.39 -13.19 -7.50
N ASP A 53 7.18 -13.99 -8.54
CA ASP A 53 6.53 -15.30 -8.43
C ASP A 53 7.48 -16.37 -7.85
N GLU A 54 7.00 -17.60 -7.73
CA GLU A 54 7.78 -18.76 -7.25
C GLU A 54 9.00 -19.08 -8.12
N ASN A 55 9.02 -18.63 -9.38
CA ASN A 55 10.12 -18.82 -10.33
C ASN A 55 11.04 -17.60 -10.41
N GLY A 56 10.78 -16.55 -9.61
CA GLY A 56 11.54 -15.31 -9.61
C GLY A 56 11.13 -14.29 -10.69
N ASN A 57 10.08 -14.56 -11.47
CA ASN A 57 9.60 -13.60 -12.47
C ASN A 57 8.90 -12.43 -11.79
N LEU A 58 9.13 -11.22 -12.29
CA LEU A 58 8.44 -10.02 -11.82
C LEU A 58 6.93 -10.17 -12.01
N LYS A 59 6.16 -9.88 -10.95
CA LYS A 59 4.69 -9.82 -10.99
C LYS A 59 4.16 -8.40 -10.94
N ILE A 60 4.81 -7.54 -10.16
CA ILE A 60 4.38 -6.15 -9.97
C ILE A 60 5.52 -5.36 -9.31
N ALA A 61 5.67 -4.11 -9.71
CA ALA A 61 6.46 -3.13 -8.98
C ALA A 61 5.54 -2.04 -8.46
N ILE A 62 5.78 -1.57 -7.24
CA ILE A 62 4.95 -0.59 -6.56
C ILE A 62 5.85 0.49 -5.98
N LEU A 63 5.58 1.74 -6.33
CA LEU A 63 6.15 2.92 -5.67
C LEU A 63 5.03 3.61 -4.89
N ASN A 64 5.21 3.73 -3.58
CA ASN A 64 4.29 4.44 -2.69
C ASN A 64 4.99 5.63 -2.05
N VAL A 65 4.31 6.75 -1.97
CA VAL A 65 4.68 7.91 -1.18
C VAL A 65 3.54 8.17 -0.22
N VAL A 66 3.84 8.21 1.07
CA VAL A 66 2.90 8.58 2.12
C VAL A 66 3.42 9.86 2.75
N LYS A 67 2.63 10.92 2.78
CA LYS A 67 2.97 12.19 3.40
C LYS A 67 1.97 12.50 4.51
N ASP A 68 2.49 12.80 5.68
CA ASP A 68 1.71 13.24 6.83
C ASP A 68 1.68 14.78 6.85
N VAL A 69 0.48 15.34 6.73
CA VAL A 69 0.21 16.78 6.89
C VAL A 69 -0.13 17.02 8.35
N LYS A 70 0.72 17.80 9.04
CA LYS A 70 0.60 18.05 10.47
C LYS A 70 -0.06 19.40 10.76
N THR A 71 -0.88 19.45 11.80
CA THR A 71 -1.39 20.68 12.41
C THR A 71 -0.91 20.70 13.86
N GLY A 72 0.11 21.51 14.14
CA GLY A 72 0.87 21.42 15.39
C GLY A 72 1.67 20.10 15.45
N ASN A 73 1.56 19.35 16.55
CA ASN A 73 2.29 18.10 16.76
C ASN A 73 1.52 16.85 16.25
N GLU A 74 0.30 17.01 15.75
CA GLU A 74 -0.53 15.89 15.31
C GLU A 74 -0.64 15.82 13.79
N VAL A 75 -0.67 14.59 13.27
CA VAL A 75 -1.04 14.33 11.87
C VAL A 75 -2.53 14.62 11.70
N ALA A 76 -2.87 15.63 10.92
CA ALA A 76 -4.24 16.02 10.62
C ALA A 76 -4.78 15.27 9.39
N GLU A 77 -3.94 15.13 8.36
CA GLU A 77 -4.25 14.48 7.10
C GLU A 77 -3.07 13.62 6.65
N ARG A 78 -3.36 12.49 6.00
CA ARG A 78 -2.37 11.64 5.33
C ARG A 78 -2.66 11.62 3.84
N GLN A 79 -1.69 12.02 3.05
CA GLN A 79 -1.71 11.96 1.60
C GLN A 79 -0.91 10.75 1.13
N VAL A 80 -1.43 10.03 0.14
CA VAL A 80 -0.84 8.83 -0.42
C VAL A 80 -0.81 8.96 -1.93
N THR A 81 0.35 8.72 -2.52
CA THR A 81 0.52 8.59 -3.96
C THR A 81 1.11 7.21 -4.23
N SER A 82 0.46 6.42 -5.07
CA SER A 82 0.86 5.07 -5.42
C SER A 82 0.99 4.93 -6.93
N PHE A 83 2.06 4.29 -7.37
CA PHE A 83 2.24 3.83 -8.75
C PHE A 83 2.38 2.32 -8.71
N ILE A 84 1.46 1.63 -9.37
CA ILE A 84 1.54 0.19 -9.59
C ILE A 84 1.92 -0.01 -11.05
N ILE A 85 3.07 -0.63 -11.27
CA ILE A 85 3.65 -0.88 -12.58
C ILE A 85 3.51 -2.37 -12.86
N ASP A 86 2.88 -2.69 -13.99
CA ASP A 86 2.76 -4.08 -14.43
C ASP A 86 4.14 -4.71 -14.72
N PRO A 87 4.26 -6.05 -14.81
CA PRO A 87 5.54 -6.70 -15.04
C PRO A 87 6.27 -6.26 -16.31
N GLN A 88 5.51 -5.79 -17.30
CA GLN A 88 6.03 -5.45 -18.62
C GLN A 88 6.40 -3.97 -18.72
N GLY A 89 6.11 -3.17 -17.68
CA GLY A 89 6.27 -1.72 -17.70
C GLY A 89 5.34 -1.01 -18.68
N ARG A 90 4.25 -1.68 -19.12
CA ARG A 90 3.35 -1.19 -20.17
C ARG A 90 2.09 -0.52 -19.62
N LYS A 91 1.74 -0.83 -18.38
CA LYS A 91 0.63 -0.16 -17.69
C LYS A 91 1.10 0.35 -16.33
N VAL A 92 0.70 1.58 -16.05
CA VAL A 92 0.90 2.22 -14.74
C VAL A 92 -0.45 2.60 -14.18
N THR A 93 -0.84 2.00 -13.06
CA THR A 93 -1.98 2.45 -12.26
C THR A 93 -1.48 3.47 -11.24
N TYR A 94 -1.92 4.70 -11.40
CA TYR A 94 -1.66 5.80 -10.51
C TYR A 94 -2.84 5.96 -9.55
N THR A 95 -2.56 6.07 -8.25
CA THR A 95 -3.57 6.38 -7.25
C THR A 95 -3.09 7.51 -6.37
N GLU A 96 -3.90 8.56 -6.27
CA GLU A 96 -3.80 9.56 -5.21
C GLU A 96 -4.91 9.32 -4.21
N ALA A 97 -4.58 9.40 -2.93
CA ALA A 97 -5.56 9.38 -1.88
C ALA A 97 -5.21 10.35 -0.77
N SER A 98 -6.23 10.95 -0.15
CA SER A 98 -6.07 11.70 1.09
C SER A 98 -7.04 11.19 2.15
N PHE A 99 -6.53 11.12 3.37
CA PHE A 99 -7.24 10.55 4.51
C PHE A 99 -7.15 11.49 5.70
N ASN A 100 -8.30 11.95 6.19
CA ASN A 100 -8.34 12.71 7.44
C ASN A 100 -8.18 11.76 8.64
N LYS A 101 -7.42 12.19 9.66
CA LYS A 101 -7.26 11.41 10.89
C LYS A 101 -8.65 11.18 11.49
N PRO A 102 -9.06 9.92 11.74
CA PRO A 102 -10.30 9.65 12.44
C PRO A 102 -10.19 10.20 13.88
N LYS A 103 -11.28 10.79 14.37
CA LYS A 103 -11.39 11.15 15.79
C LYS A 103 -11.39 9.86 16.61
N GLY A 104 -10.30 9.54 17.30
CA GLY A 104 -10.26 8.50 18.33
C GLY A 104 -9.61 7.14 17.99
N VAL A 105 -8.72 7.05 16.99
CA VAL A 105 -7.98 5.79 16.75
C VAL A 105 -6.66 5.77 17.54
N SER A 106 -6.53 4.73 18.37
CA SER A 106 -5.36 4.40 19.22
C SER A 106 -4.05 4.26 18.42
N PRO A 107 -2.88 4.53 19.02
CA PRO A 107 -1.59 4.52 18.33
C PRO A 107 -1.13 3.12 17.87
N HIS A 108 -0.14 3.17 16.98
CA HIS A 108 0.60 2.12 16.29
C HIS A 108 0.56 0.70 16.89
N LYS A 109 -0.01 -0.23 16.11
CA LYS A 109 0.11 -1.69 16.29
C LYS A 109 1.47 -2.22 15.82
N SER A 110 1.92 -3.35 16.36
CA SER A 110 3.17 -4.04 15.92
C SER A 110 3.07 -4.48 14.44
N VAL A 111 4.20 -4.82 13.82
CA VAL A 111 4.20 -5.28 12.41
C VAL A 111 3.43 -6.61 12.27
N GLU A 112 3.57 -7.51 13.23
CA GLU A 112 2.86 -8.79 13.28
C GLU A 112 1.35 -8.58 13.40
N GLU A 113 0.92 -7.64 14.24
CA GLU A 113 -0.49 -7.30 14.40
C GLU A 113 -1.05 -6.60 13.15
N LYS A 114 -0.23 -5.80 12.46
CA LYS A 114 -0.58 -5.24 11.13
C LYS A 114 -0.74 -6.34 10.08
N LEU A 115 0.17 -7.32 10.03
CA LEU A 115 0.11 -8.43 9.07
C LEU A 115 -1.09 -9.35 9.35
N LYS A 116 -1.41 -9.66 10.61
CA LYS A 116 -2.62 -10.43 10.96
C LYS A 116 -3.89 -9.72 10.48
N ASN A 117 -3.97 -8.39 10.65
CA ASN A 117 -5.10 -7.63 10.12
C ASN A 117 -5.14 -7.69 8.58
N VAL A 118 -4.00 -7.67 7.89
CA VAL A 118 -3.95 -7.83 6.43
C VAL A 118 -4.55 -9.18 6.00
N ASP A 119 -4.20 -10.28 6.66
CA ASP A 119 -4.72 -11.62 6.34
C ASP A 119 -6.24 -11.70 6.52
N GLU A 120 -6.75 -11.08 7.57
CA GLU A 120 -8.19 -10.98 7.83
C GLU A 120 -8.90 -10.08 6.80
N ILE A 121 -8.28 -8.98 6.38
CA ILE A 121 -8.82 -8.05 5.37
C ILE A 121 -8.82 -8.70 3.99
N ILE A 122 -7.79 -9.45 3.61
CA ILE A 122 -7.73 -10.14 2.30
C ILE A 122 -8.82 -11.21 2.21
N LYS A 123 -9.26 -11.79 3.32
CA LYS A 123 -10.39 -12.73 3.33
C LYS A 123 -11.76 -12.04 3.15
N LYS A 124 -11.86 -10.72 3.37
CA LYS A 124 -13.09 -9.94 3.19
C LYS A 124 -13.38 -9.67 1.70
N SER A 125 -14.66 -9.53 1.37
CA SER A 125 -15.13 -9.03 0.07
C SER A 125 -14.68 -7.59 -0.20
N ILE A 126 -14.71 -7.14 -1.45
CA ILE A 126 -14.33 -5.76 -1.82
C ILE A 126 -15.12 -4.72 -1.01
N ASN A 127 -16.44 -4.87 -0.90
CA ASN A 127 -17.30 -3.96 -0.15
C ASN A 127 -16.94 -3.91 1.34
N GLU A 128 -16.60 -5.05 1.95
CA GLU A 128 -16.18 -5.11 3.35
C GLU A 128 -14.80 -4.46 3.57
N ARG A 129 -13.88 -4.61 2.60
CA ARG A 129 -12.59 -3.92 2.63
C ARG A 129 -12.77 -2.40 2.53
N GLU A 130 -13.64 -1.94 1.62
CA GLU A 130 -13.95 -0.52 1.49
C GLU A 130 -14.57 0.05 2.78
N ASN A 131 -15.53 -0.66 3.39
CA ASN A 131 -16.12 -0.25 4.66
C ASN A 131 -15.07 -0.21 5.77
N TYR A 132 -14.17 -1.19 5.84
CA TYR A 132 -13.07 -1.18 6.81
C TYR A 132 -12.09 -0.02 6.58
N VAL A 133 -11.76 0.33 5.34
CA VAL A 133 -10.92 1.50 5.05
C VAL A 133 -11.65 2.79 5.47
N LYS A 134 -12.97 2.89 5.24
CA LYS A 134 -13.80 4.01 5.72
C LYS A 134 -13.91 4.08 7.25
N THR A 135 -13.84 2.97 7.97
CA THR A 135 -13.80 3.02 9.45
C THR A 135 -12.42 3.43 9.98
N LEU A 136 -11.34 3.17 9.24
CA LEU A 136 -10.00 3.63 9.58
C LEU A 136 -9.80 5.12 9.30
N PHE A 137 -10.56 5.72 8.37
CA PHE A 137 -10.39 7.11 7.97
C PHE A 137 -11.74 7.77 7.67
N ASN A 138 -12.09 8.81 8.44
CA ASN A 138 -13.42 9.45 8.39
C ASN A 138 -13.78 10.05 7.02
N GLU A 139 -12.77 10.49 6.27
CA GLU A 139 -12.93 11.02 4.92
C GLU A 139 -11.76 10.56 4.08
N ALA A 140 -12.06 9.82 3.02
CA ALA A 140 -11.11 9.38 2.01
C ALA A 140 -11.50 10.01 0.68
N LYS A 141 -10.60 10.81 0.08
CA LYS A 141 -10.65 11.10 -1.35
C LYS A 141 -9.71 10.14 -2.02
N ILE A 142 -10.16 9.41 -3.02
CA ILE A 142 -9.33 8.46 -3.78
C ILE A 142 -9.59 8.71 -5.25
N ASN A 143 -8.52 9.00 -5.98
CA ASN A 143 -8.53 9.17 -7.43
C ASN A 143 -7.56 8.16 -8.04
N THR A 144 -8.04 7.35 -8.98
CA THR A 144 -7.21 6.33 -9.64
C THR A 144 -7.27 6.47 -11.15
N LYS A 145 -6.09 6.53 -11.76
CA LYS A 145 -5.88 6.60 -13.20
C LYS A 145 -5.08 5.41 -13.69
N VAL A 146 -5.38 4.93 -14.88
CA VAL A 146 -4.59 3.89 -15.56
C VAL A 146 -4.00 4.49 -16.82
N PHE A 147 -2.67 4.45 -16.92
CA PHE A 147 -1.92 4.88 -18.08
C PHE A 147 -1.45 3.65 -18.84
N ASN A 148 -1.80 3.56 -20.12
CA ASN A 148 -1.20 2.61 -21.04
C ASN A 148 -0.02 3.29 -21.74
N ILE A 149 1.19 2.78 -21.50
CA ILE A 149 2.43 3.34 -22.01
C ILE A 149 2.57 3.08 -23.51
N ASP A 150 2.05 1.96 -24.02
CA ASP A 150 2.13 1.61 -25.44
C ASP A 150 1.27 2.54 -26.31
N THR A 151 0.10 2.95 -25.80
CA THR A 151 -0.87 3.76 -26.56
C THR A 151 -0.91 5.23 -26.13
N GLY A 152 -0.31 5.57 -24.98
CA GLY A 152 -0.44 6.89 -24.34
C GLY A 152 -1.85 7.18 -23.80
N SER A 153 -2.75 6.19 -23.76
CA SER A 153 -4.13 6.41 -23.32
C SER A 153 -4.24 6.48 -21.79
N GLU A 154 -5.11 7.36 -21.30
CA GLU A 154 -5.43 7.54 -19.89
C GLU A 154 -6.89 7.17 -19.64
N GLU A 155 -7.12 6.30 -18.64
CA GLU A 155 -8.45 5.92 -18.18
C GLU A 155 -8.64 6.33 -16.72
N ASN A 156 -9.66 7.16 -16.45
CA ASN A 156 -10.10 7.46 -15.09
C ASN A 156 -10.99 6.33 -14.58
N THR A 157 -10.58 5.68 -13.50
CA THR A 157 -11.30 4.51 -12.97
C THR A 157 -12.16 4.84 -11.75
N ARG A 158 -11.97 6.00 -11.11
CA ARG A 158 -12.80 6.47 -9.99
C ARG A 158 -12.59 7.95 -9.67
N THR A 159 -13.69 8.70 -9.54
CA THR A 159 -13.72 10.06 -9.00
C THR A 159 -14.79 10.12 -7.90
N ASP A 160 -14.39 9.97 -6.64
CA ASP A 160 -15.31 10.18 -5.51
C ASP A 160 -15.29 11.68 -5.15
N GLU A 161 -15.89 12.54 -5.97
CA GLU A 161 -16.26 13.90 -5.57
C GLU A 161 -17.44 13.79 -4.60
N LYS A 162 -17.21 14.06 -3.31
CA LYS A 162 -18.31 14.49 -2.44
C LYS A 162 -18.68 15.91 -2.87
N GLU A 163 -19.87 16.06 -3.44
CA GLU A 163 -20.54 17.36 -3.58
C GLU A 163 -20.55 18.06 -2.21
N ALA A 164 -20.24 19.35 -2.23
CA ALA A 164 -20.19 20.25 -1.08
C ALA A 164 -21.57 20.54 -0.48
#